data_AF-A0A520EPR0-F1
#
_entry.id   AF-A0A520EPR0-F1
#
_cell.length_a   1.000
_cell.length_b   1.000
_cell.length_c   1.000
_cell.angle_alpha   90.00
_cell.angle_beta   90.00
_cell.angle_gamma   90.00
#
_symmetry.space_group_name_H-M   'P 1'
#
loop_
_entity.id
_entity.type
_entity.pdbx_description
1 polymer ?
#
loop_
_entity_poly.entity_id
_entity_poly.type
_entity_poly.pdbx_seq_one_letter_code
_entity_poly.pdbx_strand_id
1 'polypeptide(L)'
;RSSVVAVVDERVVGFVSGFIRPESPATLFVWQVAVDADQRGKGIAGRMLSALLDGLAPEGITHLETTISPDNEASIALFTALARRRDTAITKQELFSPNDFPDGHEAEDLYTIG
;
A
#
# COMPACT_ATOMS: atom_id res chain seq x y z
N ARG A 1 -0.54 -14.41 -5.93
CA ARG A 1 -1.72 -13.55 -6.21
C ARG A 1 -1.48 -12.20 -5.53
N SER A 2 -1.21 -11.11 -6.25
CA SER A 2 -0.69 -9.85 -5.66
C SER A 2 -1.68 -8.68 -5.64
N SER A 3 -2.97 -8.96 -5.90
CA SER A 3 -4.04 -7.96 -5.94
C SER A 3 -5.30 -8.51 -5.28
N VAL A 4 -6.16 -7.63 -4.77
CA VAL A 4 -7.43 -7.99 -4.13
C VAL A 4 -8.51 -6.95 -4.40
N VAL A 5 -9.78 -7.35 -4.39
CA VAL A 5 -10.93 -6.47 -4.45
C VAL A 5 -11.81 -6.64 -3.22
N ALA A 6 -12.44 -5.55 -2.77
CA ALA A 6 -13.49 -5.57 -1.76
C ALA A 6 -14.86 -5.54 -2.43
N VAL A 7 -15.74 -6.45 -2.02
CA VAL A 7 -17.13 -6.52 -2.49
C VAL A 7 -18.08 -6.30 -1.31
N VAL A 8 -19.05 -5.41 -1.48
CA VAL A 8 -20.15 -5.14 -0.53
C VAL A 8 -21.43 -5.14 -1.34
N ASP A 9 -22.45 -5.88 -0.90
CA ASP A 9 -23.74 -6.02 -1.59
C ASP A 9 -23.57 -6.31 -3.10
N GLU A 10 -22.70 -7.27 -3.41
CA GLU A 10 -22.33 -7.70 -4.78
C GLU A 10 -21.66 -6.61 -5.66
N ARG A 11 -21.37 -5.43 -5.11
CA ARG A 11 -20.65 -4.33 -5.78
C ARG A 11 -19.18 -4.31 -5.39
N VAL A 12 -18.29 -4.19 -6.38
CA VAL A 12 -16.87 -3.87 -6.11
C VAL A 12 -16.80 -2.44 -5.59
N VAL A 13 -16.25 -2.27 -4.39
CA VAL A 13 -16.16 -0.98 -3.70
C VAL A 13 -14.74 -0.57 -3.32
N GLY A 14 -13.76 -1.40 -3.67
CA GLY A 14 -12.36 -1.10 -3.46
C GLY A 14 -11.45 -2.13 -4.11
N PHE A 15 -10.23 -1.72 -4.38
CA PHE A 15 -9.20 -2.61 -4.90
C PHE A 15 -7.83 -2.23 -4.36
N VAL A 16 -6.96 -3.24 -4.32
CA VAL A 16 -5.52 -3.09 -4.14
C VAL A 16 -4.85 -3.78 -5.32
N SER A 17 -3.94 -3.07 -6.00
CA SER A 17 -3.06 -3.64 -7.02
C SER A 17 -1.62 -3.65 -6.54
N GLY A 18 -0.91 -4.73 -6.85
CA GLY A 18 0.49 -4.87 -6.53
C GLY A 18 1.18 -5.98 -7.29
N PHE A 19 2.49 -6.10 -7.09
CA PHE A 19 3.32 -7.16 -7.66
C PHE A 19 4.48 -7.50 -6.71
N ILE A 20 5.00 -8.72 -6.81
CA ILE A 20 6.20 -9.12 -6.04
C ILE A 20 7.41 -8.55 -6.77
N ARG A 21 8.28 -7.82 -6.06
CA ARG A 21 9.47 -7.22 -6.66
C ARG A 21 10.42 -8.32 -7.17
N PRO A 22 10.81 -8.32 -8.46
CA PRO A 22 11.71 -9.34 -8.99
C PRO A 22 13.08 -9.37 -8.29
N GLU A 23 13.60 -8.20 -7.92
CA GLU A 23 14.91 -8.06 -7.26
C GLU A 23 14.84 -8.21 -5.74
N SER A 24 13.64 -8.21 -5.16
CA SER A 24 13.40 -8.44 -3.73
C SER A 24 12.16 -9.33 -3.54
N PRO A 25 12.29 -10.65 -3.76
CA PRO A 25 11.14 -11.56 -3.84
C PRO A 25 10.34 -11.70 -2.54
N ALA A 26 10.86 -11.23 -1.41
CA ALA A 26 10.14 -11.17 -0.13
C ALA A 26 9.26 -9.90 0.01
N THR A 27 9.21 -9.05 -1.02
CA THR A 27 8.58 -7.72 -0.97
C THR A 27 7.44 -7.62 -1.97
N LEU A 28 6.24 -7.33 -1.46
CA LEU A 28 5.11 -6.90 -2.26
C LEU A 28 5.18 -5.38 -2.47
N PHE A 29 5.26 -4.93 -3.72
CA PHE A 29 5.05 -3.53 -4.06
C PHE A 29 3.56 -3.29 -4.31
N VAL A 30 2.96 -2.37 -3.57
CA VAL A 30 1.57 -1.90 -3.74
C VAL A 30 1.57 -0.61 -4.56
N TRP A 31 0.93 -0.68 -5.72
CA TRP A 31 0.85 0.44 -6.65
C TRP A 31 -0.37 1.31 -6.38
N GLN A 32 -1.56 0.70 -6.26
CA GLN A 32 -2.78 1.46 -6.04
C GLN A 32 -3.63 0.85 -4.93
N VAL A 33 -4.18 1.72 -4.10
CA VAL A 33 -5.24 1.39 -3.14
C VAL A 33 -6.38 2.37 -3.39
N ALA A 34 -7.54 1.85 -3.75
CA ALA A 34 -8.74 2.65 -3.97
C ALA A 34 -9.89 2.10 -3.15
N VAL A 35 -10.69 3.01 -2.61
CA VAL A 35 -11.95 2.73 -1.92
C VAL A 35 -12.97 3.76 -2.39
N ASP A 36 -14.15 3.27 -2.76
CA ASP A 36 -15.26 4.11 -3.19
C ASP A 36 -15.64 5.12 -2.09
N ALA A 37 -16.06 6.30 -2.52
CA ALA A 37 -16.25 7.45 -1.63
C ALA A 37 -17.28 7.17 -0.51
N ASP A 38 -18.35 6.45 -0.82
CA ASP A 38 -19.42 6.02 0.10
C ASP A 38 -18.98 4.93 1.09
N GLN A 39 -17.78 4.37 0.89
CA GLN A 39 -17.20 3.33 1.74
C GLN A 39 -15.95 3.79 2.52
N ARG A 40 -15.54 5.05 2.37
CA ARG A 40 -14.44 5.64 3.16
C ARG A 40 -14.75 5.64 4.66
N GLY A 41 -13.71 5.60 5.49
CA GLY A 41 -13.84 5.58 6.96
C GLY A 41 -14.26 4.23 7.56
N LYS A 42 -14.64 3.23 6.75
CA LYS A 42 -15.04 1.89 7.21
C LYS A 42 -13.89 0.88 7.34
N GLY A 43 -12.65 1.33 7.23
CA GLY A 43 -11.45 0.49 7.34
C GLY A 43 -11.24 -0.51 6.19
N ILE A 44 -11.93 -0.37 5.05
CA ILE A 44 -11.87 -1.32 3.94
C ILE A 44 -10.46 -1.46 3.37
N ALA A 45 -9.75 -0.35 3.14
CA ALA A 45 -8.38 -0.37 2.62
C ALA A 45 -7.44 -1.21 3.49
N GLY A 46 -7.45 -0.98 4.81
CA GLY A 46 -6.62 -1.72 5.75
C GLY A 46 -6.98 -3.21 5.82
N ARG A 47 -8.26 -3.57 5.65
CA ARG A 47 -8.71 -4.97 5.57
C ARG A 47 -8.23 -5.65 4.28
N MET A 48 -8.31 -4.96 3.14
CA MET A 48 -7.80 -5.48 1.87
C MET A 48 -6.30 -5.73 1.94
N LEU A 49 -5.52 -4.73 2.38
CA LEU A 49 -4.06 -4.85 2.55
C LEU A 49 -3.71 -5.99 3.51
N SER A 50 -4.47 -6.12 4.61
CA SER A 50 -4.24 -7.20 5.56
C SER A 50 -4.47 -8.58 4.93
N ALA A 51 -5.62 -8.76 4.28
CA ALA A 51 -5.95 -10.04 3.65
C ALA A 51 -4.96 -10.41 2.53
N LEU A 52 -4.48 -9.41 1.79
CA LEU A 52 -3.47 -9.62 0.75
C LEU A 52 -2.14 -10.09 1.35
N LEU A 53 -1.64 -9.43 2.40
CA LEU A 53 -0.41 -9.83 3.07
C LEU A 53 -0.54 -11.19 3.75
N ASP A 54 -1.65 -11.46 4.44
CA ASP A 54 -1.88 -12.74 5.11
C ASP A 54 -1.92 -13.90 4.11
N GLY A 55 -2.47 -13.67 2.91
CA GLY A 55 -2.49 -14.65 1.83
C GLY A 55 -1.12 -14.88 1.19
N LEU A 56 -0.23 -13.88 1.21
CA LEU A 56 1.10 -13.94 0.62
C LEU A 56 2.20 -14.35 1.63
N ALA A 57 1.94 -14.27 2.93
CA ALA A 57 2.91 -14.64 3.96
C ALA A 57 3.42 -16.11 3.82
N PRO A 58 2.57 -17.11 3.50
CA PRO A 58 3.06 -18.48 3.23
C PRO A 58 3.96 -18.59 1.99
N GLU A 59 3.89 -17.62 1.06
CA GLU A 59 4.74 -17.54 -0.13
C GLU A 59 6.10 -16.86 0.17
N GLY A 60 6.37 -16.50 1.44
CA GLY A 60 7.62 -15.88 1.88
C GLY A 60 7.63 -14.35 1.80
N ILE A 61 6.49 -13.72 1.55
CA ILE A 61 6.36 -12.25 1.58
C ILE A 61 6.36 -11.76 3.02
N THR A 62 7.31 -10.89 3.34
CA THR A 62 7.52 -10.32 4.67
C THR A 62 7.45 -8.80 4.69
N HIS A 63 7.62 -8.16 3.52
CA HIS A 63 7.62 -6.70 3.41
C HIS A 63 6.57 -6.22 2.42
N LEU A 64 6.06 -5.02 2.67
CA LEU A 64 5.26 -4.22 1.75
C LEU A 64 5.99 -2.93 1.45
N GLU A 65 6.06 -2.56 0.17
CA GLU A 65 6.54 -1.27 -0.29
C GLU A 65 5.44 -0.52 -1.04
N THR A 66 5.43 0.80 -0.95
CA THR A 66 4.51 1.67 -1.70
C THR A 66 5.08 3.08 -1.77
N THR A 67 4.74 3.84 -2.82
CA THR A 67 5.07 5.27 -2.88
C THR A 67 3.90 6.11 -2.39
N ILE A 68 4.20 7.14 -1.59
CA ILE A 68 3.19 8.03 -1.03
C ILE A 68 3.71 9.47 -1.14
N SER A 69 2.90 10.35 -1.73
CA SER A 69 3.14 11.79 -1.73
C SER A 69 3.09 12.34 -0.29
N PRO A 70 3.99 13.26 0.11
CA PRO A 70 4.04 13.82 1.45
C PRO A 70 2.74 14.44 1.97
N ASP A 71 1.90 14.94 1.05
CA ASP A 71 0.60 15.57 1.34
C ASP A 71 -0.54 14.56 1.54
N ASN A 72 -0.32 13.28 1.23
CA ASN A 72 -1.34 12.24 1.31
C ASN A 72 -1.44 11.65 2.73
N GLU A 73 -1.91 12.48 3.67
CA GLU A 73 -2.08 12.13 5.08
C GLU A 73 -2.93 10.87 5.28
N ALA A 74 -3.94 10.65 4.42
CA ALA A 74 -4.81 9.48 4.49
C ALA A 74 -4.06 8.17 4.20
N SER A 75 -3.20 8.16 3.18
CA SER A 75 -2.35 7.00 2.86
C SER A 75 -1.29 6.79 3.95
N ILE A 76 -0.64 7.85 4.42
CA ILE A 76 0.34 7.77 5.51
C ILE A 76 -0.30 7.15 6.75
N ALA A 77 -1.49 7.61 7.13
CA ALA A 77 -2.24 7.05 8.26
C ALA A 77 -2.62 5.58 8.04
N LEU A 78 -3.05 5.21 6.83
CA LEU A 78 -3.39 3.84 6.46
C LEU A 78 -2.21 2.89 6.64
N PHE A 79 -1.05 3.21 6.05
CA PHE A 79 0.13 2.34 6.11
C PHE A 79 0.80 2.34 7.50
N THR A 80 0.76 3.46 8.22
CA THR A 80 1.19 3.52 9.63
C THR A 80 0.30 2.63 10.51
N ALA A 81 -1.02 2.66 10.32
CA ALA A 81 -1.94 1.80 11.06
C ALA A 81 -1.75 0.32 10.70
N LEU A 82 -1.42 0.01 9.43
CA LEU A 82 -1.12 -1.34 8.98
C LEU A 82 0.11 -1.90 9.71
N ALA A 83 1.20 -1.13 9.76
CA ALA A 83 2.44 -1.51 10.46
C ALA A 83 2.18 -1.76 11.95
N ARG A 84 1.50 -0.83 12.63
CA ARG A 84 1.11 -0.97 14.04
C ARG A 84 0.28 -2.22 14.31
N ARG A 85 -0.70 -2.52 13.44
CA ARG A 85 -1.57 -3.69 13.61
C ARG A 85 -0.80 -5.02 13.46
N ARG A 86 0.28 -5.01 12.68
CA ARG A 86 1.14 -6.18 12.44
C ARG A 86 2.33 -6.26 13.38
N ASP A 87 2.49 -5.29 14.28
CA ASP A 87 3.67 -5.16 15.14
C ASP A 87 4.98 -5.13 14.34
N THR A 88 4.97 -4.43 13.20
CA THR A 88 6.14 -4.26 12.33
C THR A 88 6.57 -2.81 12.22
N ALA A 89 7.81 -2.60 11.77
CA ALA A 89 8.33 -1.26 11.53
C ALA A 89 7.72 -0.64 10.27
N ILE A 90 7.75 0.69 10.22
CA ILE A 90 7.55 1.46 8.99
C ILE A 90 8.74 2.39 8.81
N THR A 91 9.35 2.37 7.64
CA THR A 91 10.45 3.26 7.27
C THR A 91 10.09 4.06 6.03
N LYS A 92 10.71 5.23 5.89
CA LYS A 92 10.53 6.14 4.76
C LYS A 92 11.88 6.42 4.12
N GLN A 93 11.97 6.36 2.81
CA GLN A 93 13.13 6.75 2.01
C GLN A 93 12.67 7.69 0.90
N GLU A 94 13.43 8.77 0.66
CA GLU A 94 13.16 9.66 -0.48
C GLU A 94 13.50 8.90 -1.77
N LEU A 95 12.52 8.75 -2.67
CA LEU A 95 12.69 7.94 -3.88
C LEU A 95 12.82 8.80 -5.14
N PHE A 96 12.01 9.85 -5.24
CA PHE A 96 12.08 10.82 -6.33
C PHE A 96 12.18 12.23 -5.78
N SER A 97 13.22 12.95 -6.17
CA SER A 97 13.36 14.37 -5.89
C SER A 97 12.51 15.18 -6.87
N PRO A 98 12.00 16.38 -6.52
CA PRO A 98 11.27 17.23 -7.46
C PRO A 98 12.06 17.58 -8.74
N ASN A 99 13.38 17.45 -8.70
CA ASN A 99 14.28 17.67 -9.84
C ASN A 99 14.36 16.48 -10.82
N ASP A 100 13.81 15.33 -10.48
CA ASP A 100 13.84 14.12 -11.31
C ASP A 100 12.70 14.09 -12.34
N PHE A 101 11.75 15.02 -12.24
CA PHE A 101 10.62 15.14 -13.17
C PHE A 101 10.72 16.45 -13.98
N PRO A 102 10.58 16.39 -15.32
CA PRO A 102 10.63 17.58 -16.17
C PRO A 102 9.50 18.59 -15.92
N ASP A 103 8.45 18.17 -15.20
CA ASP A 103 7.18 18.89 -15.09
C ASP A 103 6.89 19.42 -13.65
N GLY A 104 7.86 19.31 -12.72
CA GLY A 104 7.71 19.82 -11.35
C GLY A 104 6.79 19.00 -10.44
N HIS A 105 6.81 17.68 -10.59
CA HIS A 105 6.04 16.77 -9.72
C HIS A 105 6.51 16.80 -8.26
N GLU A 106 5.56 16.54 -7.36
CA GLU A 106 5.85 16.42 -5.93
C GLU A 106 6.73 15.20 -5.64
N ALA A 107 7.62 15.33 -4.65
CA ALA A 107 8.47 14.24 -4.21
C ALA A 107 7.61 13.01 -3.86
N GLU A 108 8.03 11.83 -4.28
CA GLU A 108 7.41 10.58 -3.85
C GLU A 108 8.37 9.87 -2.90
N ASP A 109 7.89 9.61 -1.69
CA ASP A 109 8.62 8.84 -0.69
C ASP A 109 8.26 7.36 -0.81
N LEU A 110 9.26 6.49 -0.80
CA LEU A 110 9.08 5.05 -0.63
C LEU A 110 8.85 4.72 0.84
N TYR A 111 7.72 4.11 1.14
CA TYR A 111 7.41 3.56 2.45
C TYR A 111 7.59 2.04 2.42
N THR A 112 8.32 1.52 3.40
CA THR A 112 8.52 0.07 3.61
C THR A 112 7.92 -0.33 4.96
N ILE A 113 7.05 -1.34 4.95
CA ILE A 113 6.38 -1.92 6.12
C ILE A 113 6.78 -3.38 6.24
N GLY A 114 7.28 -3.80 7.40
CA GLY A 114 7.82 -5.15 7.60
C GLY A 114 9.11 -5.10 8.40
#